data_AF-A0A9E0L7A6-F1
#
_entry.id   AF-A0A9E0L7A6-F1
#
_cell.length_a   1.000
_cell.length_b   1.000
_cell.length_c   1.000
_cell.angle_alpha   90.00
_cell.angle_beta   90.00
_cell.angle_gamma   90.00
#
_symmetry.space_group_name_H-M   'P 1'
#
loop_
_entity.id
_entity.type
_entity.pdbx_description
1 polymer ?
#
loop_
_entity_poly.entity_id
_entity_poly.type
_entity_poly.pdbx_seq_one_letter_code
_entity_poly.pdbx_strand_id
1 'polypeptide(L)' 'MKDNTPLLPCPFCGTEPIWFGEIIKNSKYSLKCPECQIIMSDDRRDKVVGRWNTRVEKDKTPPK' A
#
# COMPACT_ATOMS: atom_id res chain seq x y z
N MET A 1 -18.69 -12.35 -1.42
CA MET A 1 -17.50 -12.45 -2.29
C MET A 1 -16.31 -12.04 -1.42
N LYS A 2 -15.25 -12.85 -1.32
CA LYS A 2 -14.06 -12.46 -0.54
C LYS A 2 -13.20 -11.59 -1.45
N ASP A 3 -13.43 -10.28 -1.41
CA ASP A 3 -12.60 -9.28 -2.10
C ASP A 3 -11.19 -9.29 -1.52
N ASN A 4 -10.36 -10.19 -2.04
CA ASN A 4 -8.93 -10.26 -1.74
C ASN A 4 -8.21 -9.43 -2.81
N THR A 5 -8.37 -8.11 -2.76
CA THR A 5 -7.71 -7.20 -3.71
C THR A 5 -6.20 -7.44 -3.65
N PRO A 6 -5.56 -7.84 -4.77
CA PRO A 6 -4.13 -8.13 -4.77
C PRO A 6 -3.34 -6.87 -4.49
N LEU A 7 -2.36 -6.95 -3.59
CA LEU A 7 -1.49 -5.83 -3.28
C LEU A 7 -0.46 -5.66 -4.39
N LEU A 8 -0.43 -4.48 -5.01
CA LEU A 8 0.52 -4.19 -6.10
C LEU A 8 1.90 -3.83 -5.55
N PRO A 9 2.98 -4.14 -6.30
CA PRO A 9 4.34 -3.73 -5.95
C PRO A 9 4.48 -2.19 -5.95
N CYS A 10 5.51 -1.68 -5.28
CA CYS A 10 5.84 -0.26 -5.23
C CYS A 10 5.98 0.31 -6.66
N PRO A 11 5.36 1.46 -6.99
CA PRO A 11 5.42 2.00 -8.36
C PRO A 11 6.80 2.53 -8.74
N PHE A 12 7.61 2.92 -7.74
CA PHE A 12 8.90 3.55 -7.96
C PHE A 12 10.03 2.54 -8.17
N CYS A 13 10.06 1.46 -7.38
CA CYS A 13 11.14 0.47 -7.39
C CYS A 13 10.70 -0.94 -7.76
N GLY A 14 9.39 -1.20 -7.89
CA GLY A 14 8.86 -2.53 -8.15
C GLY A 14 8.93 -3.51 -6.97
N THR A 15 9.49 -3.10 -5.82
CA THR A 15 9.60 -3.96 -4.64
C THR A 15 8.24 -4.20 -4.00
N GLU A 16 8.02 -5.42 -3.52
CA GLU A 16 6.82 -5.78 -2.77
C GLU A 16 6.77 -5.01 -1.44
N PRO A 17 5.70 -4.25 -1.16
CA PRO A 17 5.56 -3.57 0.12
C PRO A 17 5.28 -4.57 1.24
N ILE A 18 5.75 -4.23 2.43
CA ILE A 18 5.57 -5.01 3.65
C ILE A 18 4.58 -4.32 4.59
N TRP A 19 3.80 -5.09 5.32
CA TRP A 19 3.00 -4.55 6.42
C TRP A 19 3.93 -4.11 7.54
N PHE A 20 3.82 -2.84 7.93
CA PHE A 20 4.64 -2.24 8.98
C PHE A 20 3.71 -1.64 10.04
N GLY A 21 3.92 -2.03 11.29
CA GLY A 21 3.11 -1.48 12.37
C GLY A 21 1.71 -2.11 12.48
N GLU A 22 1.56 -3.42 12.23
CA GLU A 22 0.49 -4.23 12.85
C GLU A 22 0.68 -4.26 14.39
N ILE A 23 0.76 -3.08 15.00
CA ILE A 23 0.95 -2.94 16.43
C ILE A 23 -0.46 -2.89 17.02
N ILE A 24 -0.75 -3.98 17.73
CA ILE A 24 -1.92 -4.45 18.46
C ILE A 24 -2.69 -3.37 19.29
N LYS A 25 -2.25 -2.11 19.32
CA LYS A 25 -2.83 -1.03 20.15
C LYS A 25 -3.62 0.06 19.42
N ASN A 26 -3.41 0.31 18.13
CA ASN A 26 -3.98 1.51 17.47
C ASN A 26 -4.99 1.25 16.34
N SER A 27 -5.35 0.00 16.04
CA SER A 27 -6.27 -0.37 14.95
C SER A 27 -5.95 0.28 13.59
N LYS A 28 -4.68 0.63 13.35
CA LYS A 28 -4.21 1.20 12.10
C LYS A 28 -3.39 0.16 11.35
N TYR A 29 -3.73 -0.03 10.09
CA TYR A 29 -2.97 -0.84 9.16
C TYR A 29 -2.00 0.07 8.43
N SER A 30 -0.73 -0.31 8.32
CA SER A 30 0.21 0.45 7.49
C SER A 30 1.02 -0.45 6.57
N LEU A 31 1.19 -0.01 5.33
CA LEU A 31 2.07 -0.58 4.34
C LEU A 31 3.30 0.31 4.18
N LYS A 32 4.46 -0.34 4.02
CA LYS A 32 5.74 0.33 3.79
C LYS A 32 6.47 -0.34 2.64
N CYS A 33 7.03 0.44 1.73
CA CYS A 33 8.05 -0.07 0.82
C CYS A 33 9.42 -0.08 1.54
N PRO A 34 10.12 -1.22 1.65
CA PRO A 34 11.41 -1.29 2.32
C PRO A 34 12.52 -0.55 1.55
N GLU A 35 12.43 -0.45 0.23
CA GLU A 35 13.42 0.26 -0.59
C GLU A 35 13.15 1.77 -0.62
N CYS A 36 11.97 2.19 -1.06
CA CYS A 36 11.64 3.60 -1.18
C CYS A 36 11.29 4.28 0.15
N GLN A 37 11.14 3.51 1.24
CA GLN A 37 10.71 3.98 2.56
C GLN A 37 9.36 4.73 2.54
N ILE A 38 8.56 4.55 1.49
CA ILE A 38 7.21 5.13 1.39
C ILE A 38 6.28 4.38 2.34
N ILE A 39 5.56 5.12 3.17
CA ILE A 39 4.64 4.58 4.17
C ILE A 39 3.22 5.07 3.86
N MET A 40 2.26 4.16 3.97
CA MET A 40 0.84 4.44 3.83
C MET A 40 0.08 3.78 4.96
N SER A 41 -0.76 4.53 5.67
CA SER A 41 -1.53 4.02 6.80
C SER A 41 -3.00 4.41 6.73
N ASP A 42 -3.88 3.53 7.22
CA ASP A 42 -5.32 3.75 7.29
C ASP A 42 -5.94 2.93 8.43
N ASP A 43 -7.22 3.20 8.73
CA ASP A 43 -8.00 2.51 9.77
C ASP A 43 -8.48 1.12 9.36
N ARG A 44 -8.47 0.82 8.06
CA ARG A 44 -8.86 -0.50 7.52
C ARG A 44 -7.89 -1.01 6.48
N ARG A 45 -7.65 -2.33 6.49
CA ARG A 45 -6.75 -3.02 5.58
C ARG A 45 -7.13 -2.84 4.09
N ASP A 46 -8.41 -2.95 3.77
CA ASP A 46 -8.95 -2.77 2.41
C ASP A 46 -8.66 -1.36 1.86
N LYS A 47 -8.82 -0.33 2.70
CA LYS A 47 -8.52 1.05 2.31
C LYS A 47 -7.04 1.27 2.06
N VAL A 48 -6.16 0.71 2.91
CA VAL A 48 -4.71 0.81 2.71
C VAL A 48 -4.31 0.19 1.38
N VAL A 49 -4.79 -1.03 1.09
CA VAL A 49 -4.49 -1.72 -0.19
C VAL A 49 -5.07 -0.92 -1.36
N GLY A 50 -6.32 -0.47 -1.27
CA GLY A 50 -6.96 0.31 -2.34
C GLY A 50 -6.24 1.62 -2.64
N ARG A 51 -5.81 2.36 -1.61
CA ARG A 51 -5.03 3.60 -1.76
C ARG A 51 -3.64 3.32 -2.32
N TRP A 52 -3.00 2.25 -1.86
CA TRP A 52 -1.69 1.84 -2.36
C TRP A 52 -1.75 1.54 -3.85
N ASN A 53 -2.71 0.70 -4.25
CA ASN A 53 -2.90 0.31 -5.63
C ASN A 53 -3.30 1.49 -6.52
N THR A 54 -4.21 2.36 -6.06
CA THR A 54 -4.55 3.61 -6.78
C THR A 54 -3.33 4.48 -7.02
N ARG A 55 -2.42 4.55 -6.04
CA ARG A 55 -1.17 5.30 -6.18
C ARG A 55 -0.26 4.68 -7.23
N VAL A 56 -0.19 3.35 -7.27
CA VAL A 56 0.55 2.60 -8.30
C VAL A 56 -0.01 2.87 -9.70
N GLU A 57 -1.33 2.87 -9.85
CA GLU A 57 -1.99 3.13 -11.14
C GLU A 57 -1.76 4.56 -11.62
N LYS A 58 -1.84 5.54 -10.71
CA LYS A 58 -1.62 6.96 -11.05
C LYS A 58 -0.18 7.25 -11.46
N ASP A 59 0.80 6.63 -10.82
CA ASP A 59 2.22 6.83 -11.16
C ASP A 59 2.60 6.14 -12.48
N LYS A 60 1.93 5.03 -12.82
CA LYS A 60 2.07 4.36 -14.12
C LYS A 60 1.52 5.16 -15.29
N THR A 61 0.69 6.17 -15.04
CA THR A 61 0.34 7.18 -16.06
C THR A 61 1.35 8.32 -16.00
N PRO A 62 2.21 8.51 -17.03
CA PRO A 62 3.05 9.68 -17.10
C PRO A 62 2.15 10.93 -17.17
N PRO A 63 2.54 12.06 -16.54
CA PRO A 63 1.92 13.33 -16.85
C PRO A 63 2.06 13.58 -18.37
N LYS A 64 0.93 13.81 -19.02
CA LYS A 64 0.83 14.06 -20.46
C LYS A 64 1.41 15.43 -20.84
#